data_AF-A0A3S2CSU5-F1
#
_entry.id   AF-A0A3S2CSU5-F1
#
_cell.length_a   1.000
_cell.length_b   1.000
_cell.length_c   1.000
_cell.angle_alpha   90.00
_cell.angle_beta   90.00
_cell.angle_gamma   90.00
#
_symmetry.space_group_name_H-M   'P 1'
#
loop_
_entity.id
_entity.type
_entity.pdbx_description
1 polymer ?
#
loop_
_entity_poly.entity_id
_entity_poly.type
_entity_poly.pdbx_seq_one_letter_code
_entity_poly.pdbx_strand_id
1 'polypeptide(L)'
;MSTHVRHPIWLPALKAADARTFASLYAVESFARATVSSVIPIQAYEILHNEQIVSILYTVVAMLGLSVTLFMPMLIRRFARRWVYTAGACLLAIGSLFFVTDTLAGQLAGMLCRVMGASALSITLNLYIMDHIRKTDFMQAESLRMAWSMLAWTGGPTLGIFLYTRFGVYAAHGAVAVFALALLALFWTYRLGDNPSIRPGKTRPANPLANIGRFIAQPRLRLAWLIAFGRSCFWTTFFVYGPLFMVITGEGKLAGGLLVSAGNALLFMAIFWGKAGKRFGGRRTMTFAYFAMSVALLAAGFVGETVPLLTGAFLL
;
A
#
# COMPACT_ATOMS: atom_id res chain seq x y z
N MET A 1 0.75 61.28 -1.83
CA MET A 1 0.31 60.35 -2.90
C MET A 1 0.43 58.94 -2.36
N SER A 2 -0.68 58.34 -1.94
CA SER A 2 -0.75 56.97 -1.43
C SER A 2 -0.64 55.98 -2.58
N THR A 3 0.37 55.12 -2.54
CA THR A 3 0.54 54.02 -3.49
C THR A 3 -0.55 52.97 -3.27
N HIS A 4 -1.64 53.05 -4.03
CA HIS A 4 -2.63 51.99 -4.12
C HIS A 4 -1.99 50.74 -4.75
N VAL A 5 -1.58 49.79 -3.91
CA VAL A 5 -1.18 48.46 -4.36
C VAL A 5 -2.45 47.75 -4.84
N ARG A 6 -2.62 47.63 -6.16
CA ARG A 6 -3.68 46.81 -6.75
C ARG A 6 -3.32 45.33 -6.55
N HIS A 7 -4.05 44.66 -5.67
CA HIS A 7 -4.00 43.20 -5.60
C HIS A 7 -4.57 42.62 -6.92
N PRO A 8 -3.89 41.68 -7.59
CA PRO A 8 -4.43 41.06 -8.79
C PRO A 8 -5.65 40.20 -8.43
N ILE A 9 -6.83 40.65 -8.86
CA ILE A 9 -8.16 40.05 -8.62
C ILE A 9 -8.40 38.77 -9.47
N TRP A 10 -7.44 38.35 -10.30
CA TRP A 10 -7.64 37.38 -11.39
C TRP A 10 -6.79 36.11 -11.31
N LEU A 11 -6.20 35.79 -10.16
CA LEU A 11 -5.90 34.40 -9.87
C LEU A 11 -7.08 33.88 -9.06
N PRO A 12 -7.91 32.94 -9.57
CA PRO A 12 -8.74 32.17 -8.69
C PRO A 12 -7.80 31.68 -7.60
N ALA A 13 -8.07 32.06 -6.35
CA ALA A 13 -7.46 31.42 -5.21
C ALA A 13 -7.89 29.95 -5.29
N LEU A 14 -7.15 29.16 -6.08
CA LEU A 14 -7.31 27.74 -6.19
C LEU A 14 -7.27 27.25 -4.75
N LYS A 15 -8.38 26.65 -4.32
CA LYS A 15 -8.56 26.15 -2.96
C LYS A 15 -7.26 25.51 -2.51
N ALA A 16 -6.70 26.00 -1.41
CA ALA A 16 -5.54 25.39 -0.77
C ALA A 16 -5.77 23.88 -0.72
N ALA A 17 -4.74 23.10 -1.09
CA ALA A 17 -4.86 21.64 -1.20
C ALA A 17 -5.52 21.06 0.05
N ASP A 18 -6.75 20.57 -0.12
CA ASP A 18 -7.61 20.13 0.97
C ASP A 18 -7.35 18.65 1.28
N ALA A 19 -7.74 18.20 2.47
CA ALA A 19 -7.65 16.80 2.88
C ALA A 19 -8.27 15.83 1.86
N ARG A 20 -9.33 16.28 1.17
CA ARG A 20 -10.02 15.53 0.10
C ARG A 20 -9.15 15.32 -1.13
N THR A 21 -8.32 16.30 -1.50
CA THR A 21 -7.39 16.23 -2.64
C THR A 21 -6.32 15.17 -2.42
N PHE A 22 -5.76 15.10 -1.21
CA PHE A 22 -4.78 14.07 -0.87
C PHE A 22 -5.43 12.69 -0.72
N ALA A 23 -6.64 12.64 -0.17
CA ALA A 23 -7.38 11.39 -0.08
C ALA A 23 -7.75 10.84 -1.46
N SER A 24 -8.13 11.68 -2.43
CA SER A 24 -8.43 11.23 -3.80
C SER A 24 -7.18 10.69 -4.50
N LEU A 25 -6.04 11.39 -4.41
CA LEU A 25 -4.76 10.89 -4.94
C LEU A 25 -4.38 9.53 -4.33
N TYR A 26 -4.49 9.40 -3.00
CA TYR A 26 -4.21 8.13 -2.33
C TYR A 26 -5.19 7.03 -2.71
N ALA A 27 -6.47 7.37 -2.89
CA ALA A 27 -7.49 6.41 -3.30
C ALA A 27 -7.17 5.85 -4.68
N VAL A 28 -6.89 6.70 -5.67
CA VAL A 28 -6.57 6.26 -7.03
C VAL A 28 -5.29 5.42 -7.06
N GLU A 29 -4.25 5.82 -6.31
CA GLU A 29 -3.03 5.01 -6.14
C GLU A 29 -3.33 3.66 -5.47
N SER A 30 -4.17 3.65 -4.44
CA SER A 30 -4.60 2.43 -3.76
C SER A 30 -5.40 1.51 -4.69
N PHE A 31 -6.27 2.04 -5.56
CA PHE A 31 -7.00 1.25 -6.56
C PHE A 31 -6.05 0.64 -7.59
N ALA A 32 -5.09 1.41 -8.11
CA ALA A 32 -4.06 0.91 -9.02
C ALA A 32 -3.29 -0.28 -8.40
N ARG A 33 -3.03 -0.22 -7.10
CA ARG A 33 -2.34 -1.29 -6.38
C ARG A 33 -3.25 -2.46 -6.05
N ALA A 34 -4.39 -2.21 -5.43
CA ALA A 34 -5.29 -3.24 -4.95
C ALA A 34 -5.78 -4.13 -6.09
N THR A 35 -6.06 -3.55 -7.27
CA THR A 35 -6.56 -4.28 -8.44
C THR A 35 -5.68 -5.49 -8.79
N VAL A 36 -4.37 -5.30 -8.90
CA VAL A 36 -3.47 -6.41 -9.29
C VAL A 36 -2.85 -7.15 -8.10
N SER A 37 -3.24 -6.84 -6.86
CA SER A 37 -2.61 -7.43 -5.67
C SER A 37 -2.73 -8.96 -5.62
N SER A 38 -3.92 -9.51 -5.89
CA SER A 38 -4.16 -10.96 -5.99
C SER A 38 -3.82 -11.55 -7.36
N VAL A 39 -3.75 -10.71 -8.40
CA VAL A 39 -3.44 -11.16 -9.77
C VAL A 39 -1.97 -11.56 -9.89
N ILE A 40 -1.06 -10.75 -9.33
CA ILE A 40 0.39 -10.97 -9.40
C ILE A 40 0.85 -12.34 -8.86
N PRO A 41 0.42 -12.83 -7.67
CA PRO A 41 0.83 -14.15 -7.18
C PRO A 41 0.30 -15.28 -8.07
N ILE A 42 -0.94 -15.15 -8.56
CA ILE A 42 -1.55 -16.14 -9.46
C ILE A 42 -0.82 -16.17 -10.81
N GLN A 43 -0.52 -15.00 -11.39
CA GLN A 43 0.27 -14.90 -12.62
C GLN A 43 1.69 -15.47 -12.44
N ALA A 44 2.35 -15.17 -11.31
CA ALA A 44 3.67 -15.75 -11.02
C ALA A 44 3.62 -17.29 -10.97
N TYR A 45 2.56 -17.84 -10.39
CA TYR A 45 2.34 -19.28 -10.35
C TYR A 45 2.04 -19.89 -11.72
N GLU A 46 1.30 -19.19 -12.57
CA GLU A 46 1.07 -19.61 -13.96
C GLU A 46 2.33 -19.63 -14.81
N ILE A 47 3.31 -18.76 -14.53
CA ILE A 47 4.60 -18.73 -15.24
C ILE A 47 5.56 -19.80 -14.68
N LEU A 48 5.59 -19.97 -13.37
CA LEU A 48 6.60 -20.80 -12.69
C LEU A 48 6.15 -22.24 -12.43
N HIS A 49 4.84 -22.49 -12.39
CA HIS A 49 4.21 -23.78 -12.06
C HIS A 49 4.76 -24.47 -10.79
N ASN A 50 5.33 -23.69 -9.86
CA ASN A 50 5.96 -24.19 -8.65
C ASN A 50 5.86 -23.17 -7.51
N GLU A 51 5.23 -23.59 -6.42
CA GLU A 51 4.93 -22.76 -5.25
C GLU A 51 6.18 -22.28 -4.51
N GLN A 52 7.20 -23.15 -4.43
CA GLN A 52 8.47 -22.84 -3.80
C GLN A 52 9.21 -21.76 -4.60
N ILE A 53 9.21 -21.86 -5.93
CA ILE A 53 9.88 -20.87 -6.78
C ILE A 53 9.15 -19.51 -6.74
N VAL A 54 7.81 -19.50 -6.66
CA VAL A 54 7.03 -18.27 -6.43
C VAL A 54 7.45 -17.61 -5.10
N SER A 55 7.58 -18.40 -4.04
CA SER A 55 8.04 -17.91 -2.72
C SER A 55 9.44 -17.31 -2.77
N ILE A 56 10.37 -17.96 -3.50
CA ILE A 56 11.74 -17.45 -3.73
C ILE A 56 11.69 -16.14 -4.52
N LEU A 57 10.89 -16.05 -5.58
CA LEU A 57 10.72 -14.84 -6.38
C LEU A 57 10.25 -13.66 -5.51
N TYR A 58 9.21 -13.86 -4.70
CA TYR A 58 8.72 -12.85 -3.76
C TYR A 58 9.79 -12.44 -2.73
N THR A 59 10.60 -13.39 -2.27
CA THR A 59 11.69 -13.13 -1.32
C THR A 59 12.75 -12.23 -1.95
N VAL A 60 13.21 -12.55 -3.17
CA VAL A 60 14.20 -11.75 -3.91
C VAL A 60 13.65 -10.34 -4.16
N VAL A 61 12.42 -10.23 -4.65
CA VAL A 61 11.75 -8.94 -4.88
C VAL A 61 11.61 -8.14 -3.59
N ALA A 62 11.28 -8.76 -2.47
CA ALA A 62 11.17 -8.09 -1.18
C ALA A 62 12.51 -7.54 -0.71
N MET A 63 13.61 -8.30 -0.85
CA MET A 63 14.96 -7.84 -0.48
C MET A 63 15.42 -6.65 -1.34
N LEU A 64 15.22 -6.74 -2.66
CA LEU A 64 15.53 -5.65 -3.59
C LEU A 64 14.63 -4.43 -3.34
N GLY A 65 13.33 -4.65 -3.16
CA GLY A 65 12.35 -3.61 -2.88
C GLY A 65 12.61 -2.88 -1.56
N LEU A 66 13.04 -3.60 -0.51
CA LEU A 66 13.46 -3.02 0.76
C LEU A 66 14.69 -2.13 0.57
N SER A 67 15.67 -2.60 -0.21
CA SER A 67 16.86 -1.81 -0.55
C SER A 67 16.43 -0.51 -1.21
N VAL A 68 15.65 -0.56 -2.31
CA VAL A 68 15.23 0.66 -3.01
C VAL A 68 14.41 1.60 -2.12
N THR A 69 13.52 1.06 -1.28
CA THR A 69 12.70 1.87 -0.36
C THR A 69 13.56 2.61 0.67
N LEU A 70 14.62 1.99 1.18
CA LEU A 70 15.58 2.64 2.08
C LEU A 70 16.39 3.75 1.39
N PHE A 71 16.71 3.59 0.10
CA PHE A 71 17.42 4.61 -0.68
C PHE A 71 16.52 5.71 -1.24
N MET A 72 15.19 5.54 -1.24
CA MET A 72 14.21 6.50 -1.78
C MET A 72 14.33 7.93 -1.21
N PRO A 73 14.56 8.15 0.11
CA PRO A 73 14.74 9.49 0.65
C PRO A 73 16.00 10.22 0.14
N MET A 74 17.02 9.50 -0.33
CA MET A 74 18.18 10.12 -0.99
C MET A 74 17.81 10.61 -2.39
N LEU A 75 17.00 9.84 -3.12
CA LEU A 75 16.48 10.23 -4.43
C LEU A 75 15.61 11.50 -4.32
N ILE A 76 14.71 11.55 -3.34
CA ILE A 76 13.83 12.72 -3.10
C ILE A 76 14.61 13.97 -2.67
N ARG A 77 15.78 13.80 -2.05
CA ARG A 77 16.66 14.94 -1.74
C ARG A 77 17.37 15.51 -2.98
N ARG A 78 17.60 14.68 -4.00
CA ARG A 78 18.31 15.07 -5.23
C ARG A 78 17.38 15.61 -6.31
N PHE A 79 16.14 15.14 -6.37
CA PHE A 79 15.14 15.51 -7.38
C PHE A 79 13.96 16.24 -6.75
N ALA A 80 13.35 17.18 -7.49
CA ALA A 80 12.14 17.86 -7.00
C ALA A 80 10.99 16.85 -6.80
N ARG A 81 10.20 17.05 -5.74
CA ARG A 81 9.18 16.07 -5.29
C ARG A 81 8.15 15.76 -6.38
N ARG A 82 7.79 16.76 -7.18
CA ARG A 82 6.88 16.62 -8.34
C ARG A 82 7.35 15.61 -9.39
N TRP A 83 8.66 15.56 -9.64
CA TRP A 83 9.23 14.63 -10.61
C TRP A 83 9.33 13.22 -10.05
N VAL A 84 9.63 13.09 -8.77
CA VAL A 84 9.62 11.77 -8.09
C VAL A 84 8.20 11.20 -8.04
N TYR A 85 7.19 12.03 -7.77
CA TYR A 85 5.79 11.60 -7.80
C TYR A 85 5.36 11.13 -9.20
N THR A 86 5.67 11.92 -10.22
CA THR A 86 5.36 11.60 -11.62
C THR A 86 6.08 10.31 -12.05
N ALA A 87 7.36 10.17 -11.72
CA ALA A 87 8.13 8.95 -12.00
C ALA A 87 7.54 7.73 -11.28
N GLY A 88 7.08 7.89 -10.03
CA GLY A 88 6.42 6.83 -9.28
C GLY A 88 5.14 6.33 -9.95
N ALA A 89 4.30 7.23 -10.44
CA ALA A 89 3.09 6.87 -11.18
C ALA A 89 3.41 6.22 -12.54
N CYS A 90 4.41 6.75 -13.27
CA CYS A 90 4.89 6.12 -14.51
C CYS A 90 5.46 4.72 -14.25
N LEU A 91 6.17 4.49 -13.15
CA LEU A 91 6.68 3.17 -12.77
C LEU A 91 5.56 2.15 -12.51
N LEU A 92 4.40 2.58 -11.99
CA LEU A 92 3.24 1.68 -11.86
C LEU A 92 2.71 1.26 -13.25
N ALA A 93 2.63 2.18 -14.21
CA ALA A 93 2.22 1.89 -15.58
C ALA A 93 3.23 1.01 -16.31
N ILE A 94 4.52 1.34 -16.22
CA ILE A 94 5.62 0.55 -16.83
C ILE A 94 5.68 -0.85 -16.20
N GLY A 95 5.50 -0.97 -14.89
CA GLY A 95 5.43 -2.27 -14.23
C GLY A 95 4.30 -3.15 -14.79
N SER A 96 3.16 -2.54 -15.09
CA SER A 96 2.01 -3.20 -15.73
C SER A 96 2.33 -3.67 -17.15
N LEU A 97 3.12 -2.92 -17.91
CA LEU A 97 3.60 -3.35 -19.24
C LEU A 97 4.54 -4.56 -19.14
N PHE A 98 5.41 -4.62 -18.14
CA PHE A 98 6.27 -5.79 -17.94
C PHE A 98 5.47 -7.06 -17.60
N PHE A 99 4.41 -6.94 -16.79
CA PHE A 99 3.54 -8.08 -16.50
C PHE A 99 2.80 -8.62 -17.73
N VAL A 100 2.51 -7.78 -18.72
CA VAL A 100 1.86 -8.20 -19.98
C VAL A 100 2.77 -9.09 -20.84
N THR A 101 4.09 -9.04 -20.64
CA THR A 101 5.02 -9.91 -21.39
C THR A 101 4.90 -11.38 -21.05
N ASP A 102 4.30 -11.72 -19.89
CA ASP A 102 4.10 -13.08 -19.39
C ASP A 102 5.40 -13.92 -19.32
N THR A 103 6.53 -13.24 -19.11
CA THR A 103 7.84 -13.86 -18.93
C THR A 103 8.31 -13.72 -17.49
N LEU A 104 9.20 -14.61 -17.03
CA LEU A 104 9.80 -14.50 -15.69
C LEU A 104 10.54 -13.17 -15.48
N ALA A 105 11.29 -12.72 -16.48
CA ALA A 105 12.00 -11.45 -16.44
C ALA A 105 11.01 -10.27 -16.34
N GLY A 106 9.92 -10.32 -17.11
CA GLY A 106 8.82 -9.36 -17.02
C GLY A 106 8.12 -9.37 -15.66
N GLN A 107 7.87 -10.55 -15.08
CA GLN A 107 7.27 -10.68 -13.75
C GLN A 107 8.15 -10.02 -12.69
N LEU A 108 9.46 -10.31 -12.69
CA LEU A 108 10.42 -9.75 -11.74
C LEU A 108 10.56 -8.23 -11.92
N ALA A 109 10.75 -7.75 -13.15
CA ALA A 109 10.87 -6.33 -13.44
C ALA A 109 9.57 -5.57 -13.09
N GLY A 110 8.41 -6.14 -13.41
CA GLY A 110 7.09 -5.59 -13.09
C GLY A 110 6.88 -5.44 -11.59
N MET A 111 7.21 -6.47 -10.81
CA MET A 111 7.15 -6.42 -9.35
C MET A 111 8.08 -5.35 -8.77
N LEU A 112 9.32 -5.24 -9.27
CA LEU A 112 10.27 -4.22 -8.80
C LEU A 112 9.79 -2.80 -9.14
N CYS A 113 9.41 -2.54 -10.40
CA CYS A 113 8.87 -1.25 -10.81
C CYS A 113 7.66 -0.85 -9.97
N ARG A 114 6.77 -1.81 -9.68
CA ARG A 114 5.60 -1.60 -8.84
C ARG A 114 5.97 -1.24 -7.39
N VAL A 115 6.89 -1.97 -6.77
CA VAL A 115 7.34 -1.69 -5.39
C VAL A 115 8.01 -0.32 -5.33
N MET A 116 8.88 0.00 -6.29
CA MET A 116 9.55 1.29 -6.38
C MET A 116 8.56 2.43 -6.57
N GLY A 117 7.60 2.28 -7.49
CA GLY A 117 6.56 3.26 -7.77
C GLY A 117 5.67 3.52 -6.56
N ALA A 118 5.21 2.46 -5.89
CA ALA A 118 4.41 2.56 -4.67
C ALA A 118 5.16 3.27 -3.53
N SER A 119 6.44 2.94 -3.31
CA SER A 119 7.27 3.61 -2.31
C SER A 119 7.48 5.09 -2.64
N ALA A 120 7.76 5.41 -3.90
CA ALA A 120 7.93 6.79 -4.35
C ALA A 120 6.66 7.62 -4.12
N LEU A 121 5.49 7.11 -4.55
CA LEU A 121 4.19 7.75 -4.38
C LEU A 121 3.83 7.93 -2.91
N SER A 122 3.95 6.88 -2.10
CA SER A 122 3.62 6.93 -0.67
C SER A 122 4.49 7.93 0.08
N ILE A 123 5.81 7.95 -0.16
CA ILE A 123 6.70 8.88 0.54
C ILE A 123 6.45 10.32 0.09
N THR A 124 6.35 10.57 -1.21
CA THR A 124 6.12 11.91 -1.74
C THR A 124 4.75 12.46 -1.35
N LEU A 125 3.69 11.64 -1.36
CA LEU A 125 2.36 12.04 -0.91
C LEU A 125 2.36 12.43 0.57
N ASN A 126 3.00 11.64 1.44
CA ASN A 126 3.14 11.99 2.86
C ASN A 126 3.90 13.31 3.06
N LEU A 127 4.94 13.57 2.25
CA LEU A 127 5.65 14.84 2.28
C LEU A 127 4.76 16.02 1.85
N TYR A 128 3.94 15.87 0.81
CA TYR A 128 3.00 16.92 0.41
C TYR A 128 1.92 17.17 1.46
N ILE A 129 1.41 16.12 2.10
CA ILE A 129 0.44 16.23 3.20
C ILE A 129 1.04 17.05 4.36
N MET A 130 2.27 16.75 4.77
CA MET A 130 2.95 17.49 5.84
C MET A 130 3.17 18.97 5.50
N ASP A 131 3.35 19.29 4.22
CA ASP A 131 3.60 20.66 3.76
C ASP A 131 2.31 21.51 3.61
N HIS A 132 1.16 20.87 3.35
CA HIS A 132 -0.08 21.56 2.99
C HIS A 132 -1.16 21.46 4.07
N ILE A 133 -1.15 20.42 4.91
CA ILE A 133 -2.18 20.21 5.94
C ILE A 133 -1.66 20.70 7.30
N ARG A 134 -2.45 21.55 7.96
CA ARG A 134 -2.18 21.99 9.33
C ARG A 134 -2.18 20.79 10.28
N LYS A 135 -1.31 20.81 11.31
CA LYS A 135 -1.23 19.73 12.32
C LYS A 135 -2.56 19.41 12.99
N THR A 136 -3.47 20.39 13.12
CA THR A 136 -4.82 20.22 13.68
C THR A 136 -5.73 19.38 12.80
N ASP A 137 -5.58 19.49 11.48
CA ASP A 137 -6.47 18.88 10.48
C ASP A 137 -5.90 17.54 9.97
N PHE A 138 -4.64 17.24 10.32
CA PHE A 138 -3.92 16.03 9.93
C PHE A 138 -4.65 14.75 10.30
N MET A 139 -5.25 14.69 11.50
CA MET A 139 -5.91 13.47 11.98
C MET A 139 -7.17 13.15 11.13
N GLN A 140 -7.91 14.18 10.72
CA GLN A 140 -9.08 14.03 9.85
C GLN A 140 -8.67 13.63 8.43
N ALA A 141 -7.63 14.27 7.90
CA ALA A 141 -7.09 13.95 6.58
C ALA A 141 -6.57 12.51 6.50
N GLU A 142 -5.85 12.07 7.53
CA GLU A 142 -5.35 10.71 7.64
C GLU A 142 -6.48 9.68 7.75
N SER A 143 -7.53 9.99 8.52
CA SER A 143 -8.71 9.13 8.63
C SER A 143 -9.46 8.98 7.30
N LEU A 144 -9.65 10.09 6.57
CA LEU A 144 -10.29 10.08 5.26
C LEU A 144 -9.45 9.27 4.26
N ARG A 145 -8.13 9.47 4.27
CA ARG A 145 -7.16 8.73 3.43
C ARG A 145 -7.23 7.23 3.68
N MET A 146 -7.24 6.80 4.94
CA MET A 146 -7.42 5.38 5.31
C MET A 146 -8.77 4.83 4.84
N ALA A 147 -9.86 5.58 5.03
CA ALA A 147 -11.20 5.14 4.65
C ALA A 147 -11.34 4.86 3.14
N TRP A 148 -10.86 5.77 2.28
CA TRP A 148 -10.88 5.57 0.84
C TRP A 148 -9.97 4.43 0.39
N SER A 149 -8.84 4.23 1.05
CA SER A 149 -7.95 3.12 0.76
C SER A 149 -8.60 1.78 1.14
N MET A 150 -9.30 1.69 2.27
CA MET A 150 -10.02 0.47 2.65
C MET A 150 -11.04 0.04 1.58
N LEU A 151 -11.76 0.99 0.98
CA LEU A 151 -12.67 0.70 -0.15
C LEU A 151 -11.91 0.13 -1.34
N ALA A 152 -10.78 0.74 -1.69
CA ALA A 152 -9.94 0.27 -2.79
C ALA A 152 -9.40 -1.14 -2.56
N TRP A 153 -8.92 -1.45 -1.35
CA TRP A 153 -8.40 -2.78 -1.00
C TRP A 153 -9.49 -3.83 -0.79
N THR A 154 -10.72 -3.44 -0.47
CA THR A 154 -11.85 -4.35 -0.39
C THR A 154 -12.34 -4.74 -1.79
N GLY A 155 -12.52 -3.78 -2.70
CA GLY A 155 -13.03 -4.06 -4.04
C GLY A 155 -11.97 -4.48 -5.06
N GLY A 156 -10.76 -3.92 -4.95
CA GLY A 156 -9.70 -4.07 -5.94
C GLY A 156 -9.29 -5.52 -6.22
N PRO A 157 -8.96 -6.34 -5.21
CA PRO A 157 -8.46 -7.70 -5.43
C PRO A 157 -9.44 -8.58 -6.23
N THR A 158 -10.71 -8.60 -5.84
CA THR A 158 -11.77 -9.32 -6.58
C THR A 158 -11.97 -8.73 -7.97
N LEU A 159 -12.00 -7.40 -8.11
CA LEU A 159 -12.17 -6.74 -9.41
C LEU A 159 -11.03 -7.12 -10.38
N GLY A 160 -9.78 -7.10 -9.92
CA GLY A 160 -8.66 -7.44 -10.79
C GLY A 160 -8.62 -8.90 -11.19
N ILE A 161 -9.00 -9.83 -10.29
CA ILE A 161 -9.15 -11.24 -10.64
C ILE A 161 -10.32 -11.46 -11.61
N PHE A 162 -11.43 -10.75 -11.43
CA PHE A 162 -12.54 -10.80 -12.37
C PHE A 162 -12.12 -10.33 -13.77
N LEU A 163 -11.38 -9.22 -13.85
CA LEU A 163 -10.82 -8.73 -15.11
C LEU A 163 -9.82 -9.73 -15.72
N TYR A 164 -8.96 -10.32 -14.88
CA TYR A 164 -7.97 -11.31 -15.29
C TYR A 164 -8.61 -12.59 -15.84
N THR A 165 -9.64 -13.11 -15.18
CA THR A 165 -10.31 -14.36 -15.54
C THR A 165 -11.22 -14.22 -16.76
N ARG A 166 -11.86 -13.06 -16.94
CA ARG A 166 -12.80 -12.83 -18.06
C ARG A 166 -12.13 -12.26 -19.31
N PHE A 167 -11.16 -11.38 -19.16
CA PHE A 167 -10.59 -10.59 -20.25
C PHE A 167 -9.06 -10.73 -20.36
N GLY A 168 -8.45 -11.57 -19.51
CA GLY A 168 -7.02 -11.88 -19.55
C GLY A 168 -6.11 -10.84 -18.90
N VAL A 169 -4.81 -11.06 -19.05
CA VAL A 169 -3.71 -10.27 -18.46
C VAL A 169 -3.80 -8.79 -18.84
N TYR A 170 -4.16 -8.50 -20.10
CA TYR A 170 -4.26 -7.15 -20.64
C TYR A 170 -5.29 -6.28 -19.92
N ALA A 171 -6.43 -6.85 -19.52
CA ALA A 171 -7.50 -6.08 -18.87
C ALA A 171 -7.15 -5.75 -17.41
N ALA A 172 -6.61 -6.71 -16.66
CA ALA A 172 -6.22 -6.53 -15.27
C ALA A 172 -5.12 -5.47 -15.13
N HIS A 173 -4.07 -5.56 -15.96
CA HIS A 173 -2.95 -4.61 -15.95
C HIS A 173 -3.27 -3.31 -16.70
N GLY A 174 -4.15 -3.35 -17.70
CA GLY A 174 -4.69 -2.16 -18.37
C GLY A 174 -5.48 -1.26 -17.41
N ALA A 175 -6.24 -1.84 -16.48
CA ALA A 175 -6.90 -1.07 -15.42
C ALA A 175 -5.89 -0.29 -14.56
N VAL A 176 -4.73 -0.88 -14.24
CA VAL A 176 -3.65 -0.20 -13.51
C VAL A 176 -3.10 0.97 -14.31
N ALA A 177 -2.89 0.81 -15.63
CA ALA A 177 -2.45 1.90 -16.49
C ALA A 177 -3.47 3.05 -16.51
N VAL A 178 -4.78 2.75 -16.58
CA VAL A 178 -5.84 3.75 -16.50
C VAL A 178 -5.82 4.49 -15.16
N PHE A 179 -5.71 3.78 -14.03
CA PHE A 179 -5.60 4.42 -12.72
C PHE A 179 -4.30 5.25 -12.58
N ALA A 180 -3.18 4.79 -13.14
CA ALA A 180 -1.93 5.53 -13.14
C ALA A 180 -2.02 6.83 -13.96
N LEU A 181 -2.67 6.79 -15.13
CA LEU A 181 -2.94 7.98 -15.94
C LEU A 181 -3.90 8.93 -15.23
N ALA A 182 -4.96 8.42 -14.60
CA ALA A 182 -5.86 9.22 -13.78
C ALA A 182 -5.12 9.86 -12.60
N LEU A 183 -4.22 9.13 -11.95
CA LEU A 183 -3.38 9.63 -10.85
C LEU A 183 -2.47 10.77 -11.34
N LEU A 184 -1.85 10.62 -12.51
CA LEU A 184 -1.04 11.66 -13.13
C LEU A 184 -1.89 12.89 -13.48
N ALA A 185 -3.04 12.70 -14.11
CA ALA A 185 -3.96 13.77 -14.45
C ALA A 185 -4.42 14.54 -13.21
N LEU A 186 -4.84 13.84 -12.15
CA LEU A 186 -5.21 14.45 -10.87
C LEU A 186 -4.02 15.20 -10.25
N PHE A 187 -2.83 14.61 -10.23
CA PHE A 187 -1.65 15.24 -9.66
C PHE A 187 -1.28 16.55 -10.38
N TRP A 188 -1.26 16.54 -11.71
CA TRP A 188 -0.91 17.70 -12.51
C TRP A 188 -2.02 18.77 -12.54
N THR A 189 -3.29 18.38 -12.44
CA THR A 189 -4.41 19.33 -12.32
C THR A 189 -4.42 20.02 -10.96
N TYR A 190 -4.09 19.31 -9.88
CA TYR A 190 -4.00 19.89 -8.54
C TYR A 190 -2.78 20.79 -8.34
N ARG A 191 -1.78 20.75 -9.24
CA ARG A 191 -0.57 21.60 -9.22
C ARG A 191 -0.01 21.79 -7.81
N LEU A 192 0.19 20.68 -7.09
CA LEU A 192 0.78 20.68 -5.75
C LEU A 192 2.19 21.28 -5.84
N GLY A 193 2.33 22.54 -5.43
CA GLY A 193 3.60 23.26 -5.44
C GLY A 193 4.47 22.85 -4.27
N ASP A 194 5.79 22.79 -4.47
CA ASP A 194 6.73 22.74 -3.35
C ASP A 194 6.62 24.08 -2.61
N ASN A 195 6.17 24.07 -1.34
CA ASN A 195 6.07 25.30 -0.56
C ASN A 195 7.49 25.76 -0.15
N PRO A 196 8.01 26.89 -0.65
CA PRO A 196 9.38 27.31 -0.38
C PRO A 196 9.63 27.72 1.09
N SER A 197 8.60 27.74 1.93
CA SER A 197 8.69 28.09 3.35
C SER A 197 9.26 26.97 4.24
N ILE A 198 9.36 25.73 3.75
CA ILE A 198 9.91 24.60 4.53
C ILE A 198 11.37 24.42 4.15
N ARG A 199 12.20 25.35 4.63
CA ARG A 199 13.66 25.14 4.65
C ARG A 199 13.96 23.95 5.55
N PRO A 200 14.81 22.99 5.13
CA PRO A 200 15.28 21.93 6.01
C PRO A 200 15.83 22.56 7.28
N GLY A 201 15.28 22.17 8.44
CA GLY A 201 15.83 22.60 9.72
C GLY A 201 17.32 22.26 9.76
N LYS A 202 18.17 23.20 10.16
CA LYS A 202 19.60 22.99 10.40
C LYS A 202 19.83 22.13 11.65
N THR A 203 19.20 20.98 11.74
CA THR A 203 19.47 20.01 12.79
C THR A 203 20.58 19.09 12.30
N ARG A 204 21.65 18.94 13.08
CA ARG A 204 22.69 17.94 12.81
C ARG A 204 22.01 16.61 12.51
N PRO A 205 22.39 15.90 11.43
CA PRO A 205 21.85 14.56 11.18
C PRO A 205 22.18 13.72 12.41
N ALA A 206 21.14 13.33 13.18
CA ALA A 206 21.33 12.34 14.23
C ALA A 206 21.86 11.09 13.53
N ASN A 207 23.02 10.58 13.99
CA ASN A 207 23.64 9.41 13.38
C ASN A 207 22.59 8.28 13.28
N PRO A 208 22.19 7.87 12.06
CA PRO A 208 21.10 6.90 11.88
C PRO A 208 21.37 5.58 12.60
N LEU A 209 22.65 5.16 12.63
CA LEU A 209 23.08 3.94 13.30
C LEU A 209 22.98 4.07 14.83
N ALA A 210 23.27 5.24 15.38
CA ALA A 210 23.11 5.49 16.81
C ALA A 210 21.64 5.47 17.25
N ASN A 211 20.71 5.87 16.37
CA ASN A 211 19.28 5.78 16.63
C ASN A 211 18.78 4.32 16.65
N ILE A 212 19.35 3.43 15.83
CA ILE A 212 19.04 1.99 15.87
C ILE A 212 19.43 1.40 17.24
N GLY A 213 20.63 1.71 17.74
CA GLY A 213 21.06 1.26 19.07
C GLY A 213 20.13 1.73 20.20
N ARG A 214 19.73 3.01 20.16
CA ARG A 214 18.75 3.57 21.12
C ARG A 214 17.37 2.92 21.02
N PHE A 215 16.93 2.59 19.81
CA PHE A 215 15.66 1.92 19.57
C PHE A 215 15.63 0.52 20.19
N ILE A 216 16.70 -0.27 19.95
CA ILE A 216 16.82 -1.63 20.48
C ILE A 216 16.96 -1.64 22.00
N ALA A 217 17.63 -0.64 22.58
CA ALA A 217 17.79 -0.52 24.03
C ALA A 217 16.46 -0.34 24.78
N GLN A 218 15.39 0.13 24.12
CA GLN A 218 14.09 0.39 24.74
C GLN A 218 13.13 -0.80 24.59
N PRO A 219 12.77 -1.53 25.67
CA PRO A 219 11.87 -2.69 25.60
C PRO A 219 10.49 -2.37 25.01
N ARG A 220 9.96 -1.17 25.30
CA ARG A 220 8.65 -0.73 24.80
C ARG A 220 8.65 -0.50 23.29
N LEU A 221 9.74 0.05 22.74
CA LEU A 221 9.89 0.24 21.28
C LEU A 221 10.04 -1.10 20.57
N ARG A 222 10.82 -2.03 21.14
CA ARG A 222 10.93 -3.40 20.62
C ARG A 222 9.57 -4.10 20.58
N LEU A 223 8.78 -3.99 21.66
CA LEU A 223 7.44 -4.58 21.71
C LEU A 223 6.52 -3.97 20.63
N ALA A 224 6.50 -2.64 20.51
CA ALA A 224 5.71 -1.96 19.48
C ALA A 224 6.14 -2.38 18.07
N TRP A 225 7.44 -2.53 17.83
CA TRP A 225 7.98 -3.03 16.57
C TRP A 225 7.55 -4.47 16.28
N LEU A 226 7.66 -5.38 17.25
CA LEU A 226 7.26 -6.79 17.08
C LEU A 226 5.78 -6.92 16.73
N ILE A 227 4.91 -6.14 17.39
CA ILE A 227 3.48 -6.07 17.10
C ILE A 227 3.28 -5.60 15.65
N ALA A 228 3.85 -4.46 15.28
CA ALA A 228 3.69 -3.90 13.94
C ALA A 228 4.28 -4.81 12.84
N PHE A 229 5.44 -5.42 13.11
CA PHE A 229 6.14 -6.32 12.21
C PHE A 229 5.35 -7.62 12.01
N GLY A 230 4.95 -8.29 13.08
CA GLY A 230 4.17 -9.54 12.99
C GLY A 230 2.85 -9.35 12.23
N ARG A 231 2.14 -8.25 12.48
CA ARG A 231 0.94 -7.87 11.70
C ARG A 231 1.28 -7.68 10.21
N SER A 232 2.41 -7.06 9.90
CA SER A 232 2.81 -6.81 8.52
C SER A 232 3.21 -8.11 7.80
N CYS A 233 3.90 -9.03 8.50
CA CYS A 233 4.19 -10.37 8.00
C CYS A 233 2.90 -11.13 7.67
N PHE A 234 1.90 -11.11 8.56
CA PHE A 234 0.61 -11.74 8.31
C PHE A 234 -0.03 -11.21 7.02
N TRP A 235 -0.13 -9.89 6.84
CA TRP A 235 -0.73 -9.32 5.64
C TRP A 235 0.04 -9.68 4.36
N THR A 236 1.37 -9.62 4.39
CA THR A 236 2.18 -10.03 3.23
C THR A 236 1.95 -11.50 2.90
N THR A 237 1.94 -12.38 3.90
CA THR A 237 1.64 -13.80 3.71
C THR A 237 0.23 -14.00 3.15
N PHE A 238 -0.76 -13.32 3.72
CA PHE A 238 -2.16 -13.41 3.30
C PHE A 238 -2.37 -12.96 1.85
N PHE A 239 -1.76 -11.85 1.42
CA PHE A 239 -1.88 -11.36 0.04
C PHE A 239 -1.19 -12.26 -0.99
N VAL A 240 -0.08 -12.92 -0.63
CA VAL A 240 0.70 -13.76 -1.54
C VAL A 240 0.15 -15.18 -1.56
N TYR A 241 0.07 -15.81 -0.39
CA TYR A 241 -0.26 -17.23 -0.27
C TYR A 241 -1.76 -17.49 -0.18
N GLY A 242 -2.57 -16.54 0.30
CA GLY A 242 -4.03 -16.72 0.37
C GLY A 242 -4.67 -17.02 -0.99
N PRO A 243 -4.46 -16.17 -2.02
CA PRO A 243 -4.95 -16.44 -3.36
C PRO A 243 -4.34 -17.70 -3.98
N LEU A 244 -3.05 -17.92 -3.72
CA LEU A 244 -2.32 -19.06 -4.27
C LEU A 244 -2.88 -20.38 -3.75
N PHE A 245 -3.13 -20.47 -2.44
CA PHE A 245 -3.74 -21.62 -1.77
C PHE A 245 -5.11 -21.97 -2.38
N MET A 246 -5.97 -20.99 -2.63
CA MET A 246 -7.28 -21.21 -3.27
C MET A 246 -7.18 -21.72 -4.71
N VAL A 247 -6.11 -21.35 -5.43
CA VAL A 247 -5.88 -21.85 -6.79
C VAL A 247 -5.32 -23.27 -6.77
N ILE A 248 -4.36 -23.57 -5.90
CA ILE A 248 -3.75 -24.90 -5.77
C ILE A 248 -4.78 -25.94 -5.33
N THR A 249 -5.63 -25.59 -4.37
CA THR A 249 -6.66 -26.49 -3.83
C THR A 249 -7.86 -26.68 -4.75
N GLY A 250 -7.90 -26.01 -5.91
CA GLY A 250 -8.95 -26.20 -6.92
C GLY A 250 -10.21 -25.36 -6.75
N GLU A 251 -10.32 -24.52 -5.71
CA GLU A 251 -11.44 -23.59 -5.49
C GLU A 251 -11.51 -22.47 -6.56
N GLY A 252 -10.38 -22.21 -7.21
CA GLY A 252 -10.27 -21.36 -8.39
C GLY A 252 -9.81 -19.93 -8.11
N LYS A 253 -9.48 -19.22 -9.18
CA LYS A 253 -8.85 -17.88 -9.11
C LYS A 253 -9.77 -16.86 -8.42
N LEU A 254 -11.08 -16.89 -8.70
CA LEU A 254 -12.06 -15.98 -8.10
C LEU A 254 -12.17 -16.15 -6.59
N ALA A 255 -12.10 -17.38 -6.07
CA ALA A 255 -12.09 -17.64 -4.62
C ALA A 255 -10.90 -16.96 -3.94
N GLY A 256 -9.72 -16.99 -4.56
CA GLY A 256 -8.52 -16.30 -4.08
C GLY A 256 -8.67 -14.77 -4.02
N GLY A 257 -9.32 -14.17 -5.03
CA GLY A 257 -9.64 -12.74 -5.04
C GLY A 257 -10.66 -12.37 -3.96
N LEU A 258 -11.72 -13.17 -3.81
CA LEU A 258 -12.75 -12.99 -2.81
C LEU A 258 -12.21 -13.12 -1.38
N LEU A 259 -11.32 -14.09 -1.13
CA LEU A 259 -10.65 -14.26 0.16
C LEU A 259 -9.92 -12.98 0.56
N VAL A 260 -9.10 -12.44 -0.34
CA VAL A 260 -8.34 -11.21 -0.07
C VAL A 260 -9.26 -10.01 0.14
N SER A 261 -10.29 -9.88 -0.68
CA SER A 261 -11.31 -8.84 -0.53
C SER A 261 -12.07 -8.94 0.80
N ALA A 262 -12.44 -10.15 1.23
CA ALA A 262 -13.10 -10.41 2.50
C ALA A 262 -12.20 -10.06 3.69
N GLY A 263 -10.90 -10.39 3.62
CA GLY A 263 -9.94 -10.02 4.66
C GLY A 263 -9.81 -8.51 4.82
N ASN A 264 -9.82 -7.78 3.70
CA ASN A 264 -9.83 -6.31 3.73
C ASN A 264 -11.18 -5.74 4.19
N ALA A 265 -12.31 -6.39 3.88
CA ALA A 265 -13.62 -5.97 4.38
C ALA A 265 -13.71 -6.07 5.92
N LEU A 266 -13.00 -7.00 6.55
CA LEU A 266 -12.95 -7.08 8.00
C LEU A 266 -12.31 -5.86 8.66
N LEU A 267 -11.56 -5.03 7.92
CA LEU A 267 -11.07 -3.75 8.45
C LEU A 267 -12.22 -2.79 8.82
N PHE A 268 -13.41 -2.93 8.24
CA PHE A 268 -14.59 -2.18 8.70
C PHE A 268 -14.97 -2.51 10.15
N MET A 269 -14.58 -3.70 10.65
CA MET A 269 -14.76 -4.07 12.06
C MET A 269 -13.86 -3.28 13.00
N ALA A 270 -12.88 -2.51 12.50
CA ALA A 270 -12.05 -1.63 13.32
C ALA A 270 -12.87 -0.63 14.15
N ILE A 271 -14.06 -0.23 13.68
CA ILE A 271 -14.97 0.65 14.43
C ILE A 271 -15.41 -0.01 15.74
N PHE A 272 -15.73 -1.30 15.71
CA PHE A 272 -16.12 -2.06 16.90
C PHE A 272 -14.92 -2.28 17.82
N TRP A 273 -13.76 -2.63 17.27
CA TRP A 273 -12.51 -2.77 18.03
C TRP A 273 -12.05 -1.46 18.68
N GLY A 274 -12.31 -0.31 18.04
CA GLY A 274 -12.06 1.01 18.62
C GLY A 274 -12.93 1.28 19.86
N LYS A 275 -14.21 0.87 19.83
CA LYS A 275 -15.10 0.95 21.01
C LYS A 275 -14.65 0.00 22.10
N ALA A 276 -14.29 -1.24 21.75
CA ALA A 276 -13.77 -2.22 22.69
C ALA A 276 -12.47 -1.74 23.36
N GLY A 277 -11.55 -1.16 22.59
CA GLY A 277 -10.30 -0.59 23.10
C GLY A 277 -10.50 0.54 24.12
N LYS A 278 -11.52 1.39 23.93
CA LYS A 278 -11.90 2.43 24.90
C LYS A 278 -12.48 1.83 26.19
N ARG A 279 -13.23 0.73 26.11
CA ARG A 279 -13.91 0.10 27.26
C ARG A 279 -13.00 -0.84 28.07
N PHE A 280 -12.19 -1.65 27.41
CA PHE A 280 -11.39 -2.72 28.03
C PHE A 280 -9.89 -2.40 28.11
N GLY A 281 -9.48 -1.27 27.54
CA GLY A 281 -8.08 -0.83 27.47
C GLY A 281 -7.33 -1.45 26.28
N GLY A 282 -6.42 -0.67 25.69
CA GLY A 282 -5.68 -1.07 24.49
C GLY A 282 -4.83 -2.33 24.68
N ARG A 283 -4.15 -2.48 25.83
CA ARG A 283 -3.28 -3.63 26.09
C ARG A 283 -4.06 -4.95 26.06
N ARG A 284 -5.17 -5.05 26.79
CA ARG A 284 -5.98 -6.28 26.84
C ARG A 284 -6.59 -6.60 25.49
N THR A 285 -7.08 -5.58 24.79
CA THR A 285 -7.67 -5.73 23.46
C THR A 285 -6.65 -6.26 22.46
N MET A 286 -5.43 -5.70 22.45
CA MET A 286 -4.34 -6.18 21.59
C MET A 286 -3.92 -7.61 21.98
N THR A 287 -3.72 -7.91 23.26
CA THR A 287 -3.35 -9.27 23.70
C THR A 287 -4.39 -10.31 23.26
N PHE A 288 -5.68 -10.00 23.43
CA PHE A 288 -6.75 -10.88 22.95
C PHE A 288 -6.73 -11.05 21.43
N ALA A 289 -6.58 -9.97 20.67
CA ALA A 289 -6.54 -10.03 19.21
C ALA A 289 -5.37 -10.88 18.70
N TYR A 290 -4.16 -10.73 19.25
CA TYR A 290 -3.01 -11.56 18.87
C TYR A 290 -3.19 -13.02 19.29
N PHE A 291 -3.78 -13.28 20.46
CA PHE A 291 -4.08 -14.64 20.89
C PHE A 291 -5.10 -15.31 19.97
N ALA A 292 -6.21 -14.62 19.67
CA ALA A 292 -7.24 -15.11 18.74
C ALA A 292 -6.66 -15.35 17.34
N MET A 293 -5.81 -14.44 16.84
CA MET A 293 -5.10 -14.61 15.57
C MET A 293 -4.19 -15.84 15.59
N SER A 294 -3.43 -16.07 16.67
CA SER A 294 -2.61 -17.28 16.80
C SER A 294 -3.44 -18.56 16.81
N VAL A 295 -4.56 -18.60 17.53
CA VAL A 295 -5.47 -19.76 17.55
C VAL A 295 -6.06 -20.01 16.16
N ALA A 296 -6.52 -18.97 15.47
CA ALA A 296 -7.08 -19.08 14.12
C ALA A 296 -6.02 -19.57 13.11
N LEU A 297 -4.80 -19.04 13.17
CA LEU A 297 -3.70 -19.48 12.31
C LEU A 297 -3.29 -20.93 12.57
N LEU A 298 -3.28 -21.38 13.83
CA LEU A 298 -3.03 -22.78 14.16
C LEU A 298 -4.16 -23.66 13.62
N ALA A 299 -5.42 -23.26 13.80
CA ALA A 299 -6.56 -23.99 13.25
C ALA A 299 -6.50 -24.08 11.72
N ALA A 300 -6.14 -23.00 11.02
CA ALA A 300 -5.90 -22.99 9.58
C ALA A 300 -4.80 -24.00 9.19
N GLY A 301 -3.71 -24.06 9.96
CA GLY A 301 -2.63 -25.03 9.74
C GLY A 301 -3.04 -26.49 9.99
N PHE A 302 -3.93 -26.73 10.96
CA PHE A 302 -4.45 -28.08 11.25
C PHE A 302 -5.44 -28.58 10.19
N VAL A 303 -6.34 -27.71 9.70
CA VAL A 303 -7.29 -28.07 8.64
C VAL A 303 -6.56 -28.23 7.30
N GLY A 304 -5.66 -27.28 6.99
CA GLY A 304 -4.84 -27.33 5.78
C GLY A 304 -5.68 -27.42 4.50
N GLU A 305 -5.24 -28.27 3.58
CA GLU A 305 -5.87 -28.48 2.26
C GLU A 305 -7.13 -29.35 2.30
N THR A 306 -7.44 -29.97 3.45
CA THR A 306 -8.59 -30.91 3.54
C THR A 306 -9.94 -30.21 3.39
N VAL A 307 -10.05 -28.98 3.90
CA VAL A 307 -11.24 -28.13 3.77
C VAL A 307 -10.81 -26.70 3.43
N PRO A 308 -10.48 -26.41 2.15
CA PRO A 308 -9.85 -25.15 1.74
C PRO A 308 -10.64 -23.90 2.13
N LEU A 309 -11.96 -23.93 1.97
CA LEU A 309 -12.83 -22.80 2.35
C LEU A 309 -12.84 -22.52 3.85
N LEU A 310 -12.75 -23.57 4.68
CA LEU A 310 -12.66 -23.41 6.13
C LEU A 310 -11.30 -22.85 6.56
N THR A 311 -10.23 -23.31 5.92
CA THR A 311 -8.88 -22.73 6.08
C THR A 311 -8.89 -21.25 5.69
N GLY A 312 -9.53 -20.91 4.56
CA GLY A 312 -9.77 -19.52 4.16
C GLY A 312 -10.49 -18.71 5.23
N ALA A 313 -11.55 -19.26 5.84
CA ALA A 313 -12.28 -18.59 6.91
C ALA A 313 -11.44 -18.35 8.16
N PHE A 314 -10.53 -19.25 8.52
CA PHE A 314 -9.59 -19.05 9.62
C PHE A 314 -8.48 -18.04 9.33
N LEU A 315 -8.20 -17.77 8.05
CA LEU A 315 -7.24 -16.74 7.62
C LEU A 315 -7.84 -15.32 7.61
N LEU A 316 -9.15 -15.17 7.82
CA LEU A 316 -9.86 -13.89 7.88
C LEU A 316 -9.89 -13.32 9.31
#